data_AF-A0A6M1ZEN4-F1
#
_entry.id   AF-A0A6M1ZEN4-F1
#
_cell.length_a   1.000
_cell.length_b   1.000
_cell.length_c   1.000
_cell.angle_alpha   90.00
_cell.angle_beta   90.00
_cell.angle_gamma   90.00
#
_symmetry.space_group_name_H-M   'P 1'
#
loop_
_entity.id
_entity.type
_entity.pdbx_description
1 polymer ?
#
loop_
_entity_poly.entity_id
_entity_poly.type
_entity_poly.pdbx_seq_one_letter_code
_entity_poly.pdbx_strand_id
1 'polypeptide(L)'
;MLLKFVNKKLSTKKNNFFNKKLIFALLIFSVSLFAEETKDAKKLPALKANEFTINYDNVSIIEYIQFVSKVCSVNFIYTATDLNFTISITSKEPITKQSVMSSLMQVLRAN
;
A
#
# COMPACT_ATOMS: atom_id res chain seq x y z
N MET A 1 -8.64 -39.23 -60.25
CA MET A 1 -8.26 -40.36 -59.36
C MET A 1 -7.65 -39.76 -58.11
N LEU A 2 -8.26 -40.08 -56.96
CA LEU A 2 -8.06 -39.47 -55.65
C LEU A 2 -6.70 -39.84 -55.03
N LEU A 3 -5.89 -38.84 -54.65
CA LEU A 3 -4.82 -39.02 -53.66
C LEU A 3 -5.27 -38.38 -52.34
N LYS A 4 -5.69 -39.26 -51.42
CA LYS A 4 -6.11 -38.94 -50.06
C LYS A 4 -4.89 -38.47 -49.25
N PHE A 5 -4.91 -37.22 -48.78
CA PHE A 5 -3.97 -36.78 -47.75
C PHE A 5 -4.42 -37.34 -46.39
N VAL A 6 -3.59 -38.22 -45.84
CA VAL A 6 -3.74 -38.80 -44.50
C VAL A 6 -3.20 -37.84 -43.45
N ASN A 7 -4.08 -37.57 -42.47
CA ASN A 7 -3.90 -37.06 -41.11
C ASN A 7 -2.49 -36.78 -40.56
N LYS A 8 -2.34 -35.59 -39.95
CA LYS A 8 -1.65 -35.48 -38.66
C LYS A 8 -2.38 -34.48 -37.75
N LYS A 9 -3.31 -34.99 -36.94
CA LYS A 9 -3.94 -34.24 -35.85
C LYS A 9 -2.86 -33.99 -34.78
N LEU A 10 -2.37 -32.76 -34.66
CA LEU A 10 -1.47 -32.36 -33.59
C LEU A 10 -2.23 -32.46 -32.25
N SER A 11 -1.99 -33.56 -31.55
CA SER A 11 -2.42 -33.74 -30.16
C SER A 11 -1.58 -32.84 -29.26
N THR A 12 -2.09 -31.67 -28.93
CA THR A 12 -1.54 -30.83 -27.86
C THR A 12 -2.00 -31.41 -26.53
N LYS A 13 -1.19 -32.32 -25.97
CA LYS A 13 -1.33 -32.78 -24.59
C LYS A 13 -1.15 -31.58 -23.65
N LYS A 14 -2.27 -31.00 -23.19
CA LYS A 14 -2.29 -29.98 -22.13
C LYS A 14 -1.76 -30.61 -20.85
N ASN A 15 -0.48 -30.42 -20.56
CA ASN A 15 0.15 -30.82 -19.31
C ASN A 15 -0.30 -29.87 -18.17
N ASN A 16 -1.51 -30.08 -17.67
CA ASN A 16 -2.05 -29.41 -16.48
C ASN A 16 -1.69 -30.17 -15.18
N PHE A 17 -0.42 -30.49 -14.97
CA PHE A 17 -0.01 -31.25 -13.77
C PHE A 17 0.83 -30.45 -12.77
N PHE A 18 1.45 -29.34 -13.18
CA PHE A 18 2.41 -28.62 -12.32
C PHE A 18 1.84 -27.46 -11.48
N ASN A 19 0.56 -27.09 -11.63
CA ASN A 19 0.03 -25.86 -11.03
C ASN A 19 -1.05 -26.06 -9.95
N LYS A 20 -1.13 -27.20 -9.25
CA LYS A 20 -1.96 -27.29 -8.02
C LYS A 20 -1.13 -27.33 -6.75
N LYS A 21 -0.06 -28.13 -6.71
CA LYS A 21 0.89 -28.16 -5.59
C LYS A 21 1.67 -26.84 -5.45
N LEU A 22 2.06 -26.24 -6.58
CA LEU A 22 2.76 -24.95 -6.59
C LEU A 22 1.87 -23.81 -6.08
N ILE A 23 0.58 -23.79 -6.49
CA ILE A 23 -0.40 -22.82 -5.98
C ILE A 23 -0.64 -23.01 -4.49
N PHE A 24 -0.73 -24.26 -4.02
CA PHE A 24 -0.92 -24.54 -2.59
C PHE A 24 0.30 -24.12 -1.75
N ALA A 25 1.52 -24.32 -2.27
CA ALA A 25 2.74 -23.86 -1.62
C ALA A 25 2.82 -22.33 -1.51
N LEU A 26 2.39 -21.61 -2.56
CA LEU A 26 2.33 -20.13 -2.55
C LEU A 26 1.32 -19.58 -1.53
N LEU A 27 0.20 -20.27 -1.31
CA LEU A 27 -0.81 -19.90 -0.32
C LEU A 27 -0.29 -20.11 1.12
N ILE A 28 0.47 -21.17 1.37
CA ILE A 28 1.03 -21.41 2.71
C ILE A 28 2.16 -20.41 3.01
N PHE A 29 2.96 -20.04 2.01
CA PHE A 29 4.02 -19.05 2.16
C PHE A 29 3.49 -17.65 2.52
N SER A 30 2.31 -17.27 2.03
CA SER A 30 1.70 -15.98 2.35
C SER A 30 1.20 -15.92 3.80
N VAL A 31 0.78 -17.04 4.39
CA VAL A 31 0.33 -17.09 5.79
C VAL A 31 1.52 -16.97 6.76
N SER A 32 2.68 -17.53 6.41
CA SER A 32 3.88 -17.46 7.28
C SER A 32 4.49 -16.06 7.38
N LEU A 33 4.20 -15.14 6.46
CA LEU A 33 4.72 -13.76 6.52
C LEU A 33 4.05 -12.91 7.64
N PHE A 34 3.00 -13.43 8.28
CA PHE A 34 2.25 -12.72 9.34
C PHE A 34 2.49 -13.26 10.76
N ALA A 35 3.35 -14.26 10.94
CA ALA A 35 3.59 -14.85 12.24
C ALA A 35 4.93 -14.38 12.82
N GLU A 36 4.93 -13.19 13.44
CA GLU A 36 5.99 -12.77 14.34
C GLU A 36 5.38 -12.22 15.63
N GLU A 37 4.98 -13.13 16.53
CA GLU A 37 4.80 -12.78 17.94
C GLU A 37 6.18 -12.76 18.61
N THR A 38 6.73 -11.57 18.80
CA THR A 38 7.94 -11.36 19.60
C THR A 38 7.57 -11.39 21.09
N LYS A 39 7.78 -12.55 21.71
CA LYS A 39 7.96 -12.64 23.16
C LYS A 39 9.42 -12.25 23.44
N ASP A 40 9.64 -11.38 24.43
CA ASP A 40 10.96 -10.98 24.94
C ASP A 40 11.67 -9.75 24.33
N ALA A 41 10.93 -8.70 23.96
CA ALA A 41 11.50 -7.35 23.84
C ALA A 41 11.12 -6.49 25.06
N LYS A 42 12.15 -6.09 25.82
CA LYS A 42 12.15 -5.02 26.84
C LYS A 42 11.08 -3.96 26.55
N LYS A 43 10.16 -3.72 27.49
CA LYS A 43 9.01 -2.78 27.39
C LYS A 43 9.46 -1.36 26.99
N LEU A 44 9.65 -1.16 25.69
CA LEU A 44 9.50 0.13 25.03
C LEU A 44 8.05 0.56 25.31
N PRO A 45 7.76 1.82 25.67
CA PRO A 45 6.38 2.27 25.84
C PRO A 45 5.62 1.83 24.60
N ALA A 46 4.53 1.08 24.79
CA ALA A 46 3.73 0.59 23.69
C ALA A 46 3.36 1.80 22.84
N LEU A 47 4.04 1.96 21.70
CA LEU A 47 3.65 2.92 20.68
C LEU A 47 2.21 2.57 20.41
N LYS A 48 1.29 3.46 20.81
CA LYS A 48 -0.12 3.27 20.55
C LYS A 48 -0.23 3.15 19.04
N ALA A 49 -0.44 1.92 18.57
CA ALA A 49 -0.59 1.65 17.16
C ALA A 49 -1.67 2.62 16.66
N ASN A 50 -1.31 3.51 15.73
CA ASN A 50 -2.15 4.59 15.15
C ASN A 50 -1.92 6.03 15.64
N GLU A 51 -0.86 6.33 16.39
CA GLU A 51 -0.43 7.71 16.64
C GLU A 51 0.76 8.12 15.73
N PHE A 52 0.76 9.36 15.24
CA PHE A 52 1.73 9.91 14.31
C PHE A 52 2.28 11.24 14.83
N THR A 53 3.58 11.46 14.67
CA THR A 53 4.18 12.78 14.92
C THR A 53 4.52 13.42 13.58
N ILE A 54 4.10 14.66 13.37
CA ILE A 54 4.35 15.43 12.15
C ILE A 54 5.33 16.55 12.48
N ASN A 55 6.38 16.70 11.68
CA ASN A 55 7.26 17.85 11.71
C ASN A 55 7.77 18.14 10.30
N TYR A 56 7.00 18.91 9.55
CA TYR A 56 7.34 19.37 8.21
C TYR A 56 7.64 20.86 8.24
N ASP A 57 8.74 21.25 7.59
CA ASP A 57 9.12 22.65 7.41
C ASP A 57 9.35 22.95 5.93
N ASN A 58 8.57 23.89 5.39
CA ASN A 58 8.59 24.35 4.01
C ASN A 58 8.56 23.21 2.98
N VAL A 59 7.64 22.27 3.17
CA VAL A 59 7.46 21.11 2.30
C VAL A 59 6.31 21.32 1.32
N SER A 60 6.41 20.76 0.11
CA SER A 60 5.32 20.82 -0.87
C SER A 60 4.04 20.20 -0.30
N ILE A 61 2.90 20.85 -0.54
CA ILE A 61 1.59 20.27 -0.19
C ILE A 61 1.36 18.89 -0.82
N ILE A 62 1.96 18.62 -2.00
CA ILE A 62 1.85 17.32 -2.67
C ILE A 62 2.50 16.22 -1.83
N GLU A 63 3.68 16.48 -1.25
CA GLU A 63 4.34 15.53 -0.36
C GLU A 63 3.51 15.29 0.91
N TYR A 64 2.91 16.36 1.46
CA TYR A 64 2.02 16.21 2.60
C TYR A 64 0.76 15.38 2.28
N ILE A 65 0.16 15.56 1.10
CA ILE A 65 -0.96 14.73 0.62
C ILE A 65 -0.56 13.26 0.51
N GLN A 66 0.64 12.97 -0.01
CA GLN A 66 1.16 11.60 -0.10
C GLN A 66 1.36 10.97 1.28
N PHE A 67 1.89 11.73 2.24
CA PHE A 67 1.99 11.31 3.64
C PHE A 67 0.61 10.96 4.21
N VAL A 68 -0.37 11.85 4.07
CA VAL A 68 -1.74 11.64 4.56
C VAL A 68 -2.38 10.44 3.86
N SER A 69 -2.14 10.26 2.56
CA SER A 69 -2.64 9.12 1.79
C SER A 69 -2.14 7.80 2.36
N LYS A 70 -0.85 7.70 2.65
CA LYS A 70 -0.23 6.52 3.25
C LYS A 70 -0.74 6.24 4.66
N VAL A 71 -0.85 7.26 5.49
CA VAL A 71 -1.27 7.12 6.90
C VAL A 71 -2.75 6.74 7.02
N CYS A 72 -3.60 7.40 6.23
CA CYS A 72 -5.04 7.23 6.27
C CYS A 72 -5.55 6.10 5.37
N SER A 73 -4.69 5.55 4.49
CA SER A 73 -5.08 4.55 3.49
C SER A 73 -6.21 5.04 2.58
N VAL A 74 -6.10 6.32 2.17
CA VAL A 74 -7.06 7.00 1.30
C VAL A 74 -6.33 7.55 0.08
N ASN A 75 -6.89 7.37 -1.12
CA ASN A 75 -6.34 7.94 -2.34
C ASN A 75 -6.94 9.34 -2.59
N PHE A 76 -6.11 10.26 -3.08
CA PHE A 76 -6.54 11.61 -3.47
C PHE A 76 -6.35 11.79 -4.97
N ILE A 77 -7.30 12.44 -5.61
CA ILE A 77 -7.23 12.84 -7.02
C ILE A 77 -7.18 14.37 -7.04
N TYR A 78 -6.17 14.93 -7.68
CA TYR A 78 -5.94 16.37 -7.75
C TYR A 78 -5.12 16.74 -8.99
N THR A 79 -5.21 18.00 -9.41
CA THR A 79 -4.34 18.56 -10.44
C THR A 79 -3.13 19.20 -9.77
N ALA A 80 -1.91 18.84 -10.16
CA ALA A 80 -0.70 19.34 -9.50
C ALA A 80 -0.51 20.87 -9.63
N THR A 81 -1.03 21.48 -10.70
CA THR A 81 -0.97 22.93 -10.93
C THR A 81 -1.75 23.73 -9.89
N ASP A 82 -2.80 23.15 -9.33
CA ASP A 82 -3.68 23.79 -8.35
C ASP A 82 -3.07 23.75 -6.93
N LEU A 83 -1.96 23.04 -6.78
CA LEU A 83 -1.30 22.74 -5.51
C LEU A 83 0.16 23.24 -5.48
N ASN A 84 0.42 24.39 -6.10
CA ASN A 84 1.77 24.97 -6.20
C ASN A 84 2.13 25.86 -4.99
N PHE A 85 2.04 25.30 -3.78
CA PHE A 85 2.44 25.99 -2.54
C PHE A 85 3.12 25.03 -1.56
N THR A 86 3.80 25.62 -0.57
CA THR A 86 4.47 24.89 0.50
C THR A 86 3.78 25.11 1.83
N ILE A 87 4.02 24.20 2.78
CA ILE A 87 3.47 24.25 4.13
C ILE A 87 4.56 23.95 5.17
N SER A 88 4.36 24.48 6.37
CA SER A 88 5.06 24.04 7.59
C SER A 88 4.01 23.59 8.60
N ILE A 89 4.14 22.38 9.12
CA ILE A 89 3.21 21.80 10.09
C ILE A 89 3.96 20.95 11.11
N THR A 90 3.71 21.23 12.39
CA THR A 90 4.32 20.50 13.51
C THR A 90 3.25 20.11 14.51
N SER A 91 3.22 18.84 14.90
CA SER A 91 2.37 18.35 16.00
C SER A 91 3.15 18.43 17.32
N LYS A 92 2.59 19.07 18.35
CA LYS A 92 3.20 19.12 19.69
C LYS A 92 3.18 17.75 20.39
N GLU A 93 2.17 16.94 20.10
CA GLU A 93 1.96 15.60 20.65
C GLU A 93 1.62 14.63 19.51
N PRO A 94 1.76 13.30 19.71
CA PRO A 94 1.31 12.32 18.74
C PRO A 94 -0.18 12.45 18.42
N ILE A 95 -0.54 12.44 17.15
CA ILE A 95 -1.90 12.65 16.66
C ILE A 95 -2.47 11.41 15.96
N THR A 96 -3.79 11.29 15.98
CA THR A 96 -4.52 10.16 15.34
C THR A 96 -4.66 10.34 13.83
N LYS A 97 -4.99 9.27 13.10
CA LYS A 97 -5.32 9.33 11.65
C LYS A 97 -6.42 10.36 11.35
N GLN A 98 -7.45 10.47 12.20
CA GLN A 98 -8.52 11.45 12.05
C GLN A 98 -7.98 12.89 12.13
N SER A 99 -7.04 13.13 13.04
CA SER A 99 -6.38 14.43 13.20
C SER A 99 -5.49 14.75 12.00
N VAL A 100 -4.75 13.75 11.49
CA VAL A 100 -3.94 13.87 10.25
C VAL A 100 -4.80 14.22 9.03
N MET A 101 -5.97 13.60 8.87
CA MET A 101 -6.90 13.95 7.80
C MET A 101 -7.46 15.36 8.00
N SER A 102 -7.83 15.70 9.25
CA SER A 102 -8.38 17.01 9.58
C SER A 102 -7.38 18.15 9.36
N SER A 103 -6.09 17.92 9.58
CA SER A 103 -5.06 18.91 9.28
C SER A 103 -4.90 19.12 7.78
N LEU A 104 -4.96 18.06 6.96
CA LEU A 104 -4.98 18.22 5.50
C LEU A 104 -6.18 19.07 5.04
N MET A 105 -7.37 18.78 5.55
CA MET A 105 -8.57 19.54 5.19
C MET A 105 -8.47 21.02 5.60
N GLN A 106 -7.85 21.32 6.74
CA GLN A 106 -7.62 22.69 7.17
C GLN A 106 -6.64 23.42 6.24
N VAL A 107 -5.52 22.79 5.90
CA VAL A 107 -4.51 23.35 5.00
C VAL A 107 -5.10 23.65 3.63
N LEU A 108 -5.86 22.72 3.04
CA LEU A 108 -6.49 22.89 1.73
C LEU A 108 -7.66 23.90 1.71
N ARG A 109 -8.24 24.23 2.87
CA ARG A 109 -9.28 25.28 2.95
C ARG A 109 -8.69 26.68 3.11
N ALA A 110 -7.49 26.77 3.67
CA ALA A 110 -6.84 28.04 3.96
C ALA A 110 -6.07 28.62 2.76
N ASN A 111 -5.85 27.82 1.71
CA ASN A 111 -5.10 28.15 0.51
C ASN A 111 -5.98 27.90 -0.72
#